data_AF-A0A1B6LXX7-F1
#
_entry.id   AF-A0A1B6LXX7-F1
#
_cell.length_a   1.000
_cell.length_b   1.000
_cell.length_c   1.000
_cell.angle_alpha   90.00
_cell.angle_beta   90.00
_cell.angle_gamma   90.00
#
_symmetry.space_group_name_H-M   'P 1'
#
loop_
_entity.id
_entity.type
_entity.pdbx_description
1 polymer ?
#
loop_
_entity_poly.entity_id
_entity_poly.type
_entity_poly.pdbx_seq_one_letter_code
_entity_poly.pdbx_strand_id
1 'polypeptide(L)'
;SLFYNGVPDWLYQEDVLTPPYEALWCSPDGSHLLFNSFNDSDVRTFTHPWFSLSDGLTAEPGVSFPASRSVRYPTPGSPNPVVKLWLADLNNTTLPYKRVQPPEVFEDQDYYLTSAGWIDDDNHQVAAVWMNRPQNLTVISSCSAPSWVCVEKHAERA
;
A
#
# COMPACT_ATOMS: atom_id res chain seq x y z
N SER A 1 14.21 3.21 8.83
CA SER A 1 13.03 3.34 7.97
C SER A 1 12.50 1.96 7.66
N LEU A 2 11.19 1.80 7.43
CA LEU A 2 10.56 0.53 7.06
C LEU A 2 9.67 0.77 5.84
N PHE A 3 9.86 -0.03 4.80
CA PHE A 3 9.14 0.08 3.54
C PHE A 3 8.65 -1.29 3.10
N TYR A 4 7.42 -1.33 2.61
CA TYR A 4 6.82 -2.51 1.98
C TYR A 4 6.52 -2.17 0.52
N ASN A 5 6.86 -3.05 -0.41
CA ASN A 5 6.65 -2.82 -1.85
C ASN A 5 5.97 -4.05 -2.46
N GLY A 6 4.81 -3.85 -3.07
CA GLY A 6 4.00 -4.92 -3.66
C GLY A 6 3.34 -5.86 -2.64
N VAL A 7 3.44 -5.54 -1.35
CA VAL A 7 2.81 -6.27 -0.23
C VAL A 7 2.27 -5.23 0.75
N PRO A 8 1.03 -5.38 1.27
CA PRO A 8 0.47 -4.44 2.23
C PRO A 8 1.24 -4.42 3.55
N ASP A 9 1.27 -3.25 4.19
CA ASP A 9 1.61 -3.15 5.62
C ASP A 9 0.44 -3.63 6.49
N TRP A 10 0.59 -3.55 7.81
CA TRP A 10 -0.45 -4.00 8.74
C TRP A 10 -1.76 -3.23 8.55
N LEU A 11 -1.71 -1.88 8.42
CA LEU A 11 -2.92 -1.08 8.25
C LEU A 11 -3.65 -1.45 6.95
N TYR A 12 -2.90 -1.58 5.85
CA TYR A 12 -3.53 -1.86 4.57
C TYR A 12 -4.12 -3.26 4.48
N GLN A 13 -3.48 -4.25 5.11
CA GLN A 13 -3.99 -5.61 5.12
C GLN A 13 -5.28 -5.73 5.94
N GLU A 14 -5.35 -5.09 7.11
CA GLU A 14 -6.45 -5.29 8.05
C GLU A 14 -7.65 -4.37 7.79
N ASP A 15 -7.41 -3.11 7.39
CA ASP A 15 -8.46 -2.08 7.42
C ASP A 15 -8.71 -1.34 6.09
N VAL A 16 -7.75 -1.35 5.14
CA VAL A 16 -7.87 -0.53 3.90
C VAL A 16 -8.17 -1.37 2.66
N LEU A 17 -7.43 -2.45 2.44
CA LEU A 17 -7.63 -3.32 1.28
C LEU A 17 -8.66 -4.39 1.61
N THR A 18 -9.52 -4.68 0.65
CA THR A 18 -10.45 -5.81 0.74
C THR A 18 -9.78 -7.08 0.21
N PRO A 19 -10.20 -8.29 0.64
CA PRO A 19 -9.76 -9.53 0.02
C PRO A 19 -9.81 -9.44 -1.51
N PRO A 20 -8.74 -9.85 -2.23
CA PRO A 20 -7.60 -10.64 -1.76
C PRO A 20 -6.39 -9.84 -1.22
N TYR A 21 -6.56 -8.58 -0.82
CA TYR A 21 -5.51 -7.72 -0.24
C TYR A 21 -4.35 -7.41 -1.21
N GLU A 22 -4.69 -7.24 -2.48
CA GLU A 22 -3.71 -7.00 -3.54
C GLU A 22 -3.05 -5.62 -3.40
N ALA A 23 -1.72 -5.62 -3.51
CA ALA A 23 -0.90 -4.41 -3.57
C ALA A 23 0.01 -4.41 -4.82
N LEU A 24 -0.24 -5.32 -5.77
CA LEU A 24 0.56 -5.56 -6.96
C LEU A 24 -0.30 -6.18 -8.07
N TRP A 25 -0.13 -5.70 -9.29
CA TRP A 25 -0.90 -6.10 -10.47
C TRP A 25 0.01 -6.19 -11.71
N CYS A 26 0.16 -7.39 -12.26
CA CYS A 26 0.86 -7.59 -13.53
C CYS A 26 0.03 -7.02 -14.69
N SER A 27 0.70 -6.45 -15.68
CA SER A 27 0.04 -6.07 -16.94
C SER A 27 -0.44 -7.30 -17.70
N PRO A 28 -1.45 -7.17 -18.59
CA PRO A 28 -1.98 -8.30 -19.37
C PRO A 28 -0.93 -9.06 -20.18
N ASP A 29 0.06 -8.35 -20.74
CA ASP A 29 1.18 -8.94 -21.49
C ASP A 29 2.40 -9.32 -20.63
N GLY A 30 2.36 -9.03 -19.31
CA GLY A 30 3.44 -9.26 -18.38
C GLY A 30 4.69 -8.38 -18.56
N SER A 31 4.65 -7.32 -19.39
CA SER A 31 5.79 -6.41 -19.58
C SER A 31 5.90 -5.31 -18.52
N HIS A 32 4.82 -5.06 -17.77
CA HIS A 32 4.79 -4.05 -16.71
C HIS A 32 4.23 -4.61 -15.40
N LEU A 33 4.59 -3.94 -14.31
CA LEU A 33 4.11 -4.23 -12.97
C LEU A 33 3.60 -2.95 -12.32
N LEU A 34 2.35 -2.95 -11.89
CA LEU A 34 1.81 -1.90 -11.04
C LEU A 34 1.93 -2.37 -9.58
N PHE A 35 2.42 -1.55 -8.67
CA PHE A 35 2.52 -1.93 -7.26
C PHE A 35 2.45 -0.73 -6.30
N ASN A 36 1.97 -0.98 -5.09
CA ASN A 36 2.00 -0.01 -4.01
C ASN A 36 3.32 -0.08 -3.24
N SER A 37 3.85 1.08 -2.86
CA SER A 37 4.86 1.19 -1.80
C SER A 37 4.22 1.81 -0.56
N PHE A 38 4.46 1.22 0.60
CA PHE A 38 4.03 1.72 1.91
C PHE A 38 5.26 2.14 2.71
N ASN A 39 5.29 3.40 3.13
CA ASN A 39 6.36 3.94 3.98
C ASN A 39 5.86 4.09 5.41
N ASP A 40 6.35 3.22 6.29
CA ASP A 40 5.98 3.17 7.70
C ASP A 40 7.00 3.88 8.60
N SER A 41 7.91 4.67 8.02
CA SER A 41 9.01 5.27 8.78
C SER A 41 8.53 6.16 9.95
N ASP A 42 7.38 6.81 9.78
CA ASP A 42 6.76 7.69 10.78
C ASP A 42 5.60 7.02 11.55
N VAL A 43 5.27 5.76 11.21
CA VAL A 43 4.24 4.99 11.91
C VAL A 43 4.82 4.44 13.21
N ARG A 44 4.10 4.56 14.32
CA ARG A 44 4.58 4.07 15.62
C ARG A 44 4.66 2.56 15.66
N THR A 45 5.58 2.05 16.48
CA THR A 45 5.71 0.62 16.74
C THR A 45 4.89 0.24 17.97
N PHE A 46 4.06 -0.78 17.85
CA PHE A 46 3.42 -1.45 18.97
C PHE A 46 4.17 -2.75 19.28
N THR A 47 4.56 -2.94 20.55
CA THR A 47 5.26 -4.14 21.04
C THR A 47 4.37 -4.89 22.01
N HIS A 48 4.24 -6.20 21.81
CA HIS A 48 3.38 -7.08 22.62
C HIS A 48 4.10 -8.39 22.97
N PRO A 49 3.72 -9.06 24.07
CA PRO A 49 4.22 -10.39 24.39
C PRO A 49 3.73 -11.40 23.34
N TRP A 50 4.64 -12.26 22.91
CA TRP A 50 4.40 -13.33 21.95
C TRP A 50 4.43 -14.68 22.68
N PHE A 51 3.25 -15.27 22.83
CA PHE A 51 3.09 -16.58 23.46
C PHE A 51 3.17 -17.64 22.37
N SER A 52 4.31 -18.33 22.26
CA SER A 52 4.44 -19.49 21.38
C SER A 52 3.91 -20.74 22.08
N LEU A 53 3.26 -21.64 21.33
CA LEU A 53 2.87 -22.97 21.82
C LEU A 53 4.10 -23.80 22.27
N SER A 54 5.29 -23.44 21.79
CA SER A 54 6.57 -24.05 22.17
C SER A 54 7.14 -23.54 23.48
N ASP A 55 6.65 -22.42 24.03
CA ASP A 55 7.20 -21.81 25.26
C ASP A 55 6.96 -22.67 26.52
N GLY A 56 6.23 -23.79 26.39
CA GLY A 56 6.11 -24.84 27.41
C GLY A 56 6.80 -26.17 27.08
N LEU A 57 7.32 -26.35 25.85
CA LEU A 57 7.94 -27.60 25.38
C LEU A 57 9.42 -27.46 25.01
N THR A 58 9.89 -26.25 24.70
CA THR A 58 11.28 -25.94 24.31
C THR A 58 11.78 -24.65 24.97
N ALA A 59 11.18 -24.23 26.09
CA ALA A 59 11.74 -23.12 26.85
C ALA A 59 13.14 -23.51 27.33
N GLU A 60 14.16 -22.84 26.80
CA GLU A 60 15.53 -22.95 27.29
C GLU A 60 15.53 -22.77 28.82
N PRO A 61 16.25 -23.61 29.58
CA PRO A 61 16.31 -23.50 31.03
C PRO A 61 16.73 -22.07 31.43
N GLY A 62 15.82 -21.31 32.05
CA GLY A 62 16.08 -19.93 32.51
C GLY A 62 15.24 -18.84 31.83
N VAL A 63 14.41 -19.15 30.84
CA VAL A 63 13.46 -18.18 30.25
C VAL A 63 12.18 -18.13 31.09
N SER A 64 12.00 -17.06 31.88
CA SER A 64 10.84 -16.91 32.79
C SER A 64 9.68 -16.09 32.21
N PHE A 65 9.85 -15.43 31.06
CA PHE A 65 8.86 -14.53 30.46
C PHE A 65 8.79 -14.73 28.94
N PRO A 66 7.60 -14.57 28.32
CA PRO A 66 7.43 -14.74 26.88
C PRO A 66 8.28 -13.73 26.09
N ALA A 67 8.71 -14.13 24.90
CA ALA A 67 9.37 -13.21 23.96
C ALA A 67 8.42 -12.06 23.58
N SER A 68 8.94 -10.96 23.04
CA SER A 68 8.12 -9.86 22.52
C SER A 68 8.19 -9.80 21.00
N ARG A 69 7.09 -9.42 20.35
CA ARG A 69 7.03 -9.06 18.93
C ARG A 69 6.59 -7.63 18.75
N SER A 70 6.96 -7.05 17.61
CA SER A 70 6.66 -5.66 17.27
C SER A 70 6.06 -5.55 15.88
N VAL A 71 5.13 -4.62 15.71
CA VAL A 71 4.46 -4.31 14.44
C VAL A 71 4.28 -2.79 14.33
N ARG A 72 4.28 -2.25 13.10
CA ARG A 72 3.91 -0.85 12.87
C ARG A 72 2.39 -0.75 12.96
N TYR A 73 1.90 0.11 13.84
CA TYR A 73 0.49 0.19 14.18
C TYR A 73 0.10 1.66 14.39
N PRO A 74 -0.67 2.26 13.47
CA PRO A 74 -1.16 3.62 13.63
C PRO A 74 -2.37 3.64 14.57
N THR A 75 -2.24 4.37 15.68
CA THR A 75 -3.37 4.71 16.56
C THR A 75 -4.17 5.91 15.99
N PRO A 76 -5.43 6.11 16.41
CA PRO A 76 -6.22 7.28 15.97
C PRO A 76 -5.46 8.60 16.15
N GLY A 77 -5.42 9.40 15.08
CA GLY A 77 -4.72 10.69 15.05
C GLY A 77 -3.19 10.63 14.90
N SER A 78 -2.57 9.46 14.96
CA SER A 78 -1.12 9.31 14.68
C SER A 78 -0.84 9.17 13.18
N PRO A 79 0.40 9.38 12.70
CA PRO A 79 0.71 9.24 11.28
C PRO A 79 0.37 7.85 10.73
N ASN A 80 -0.22 7.83 9.53
CA ASN A 80 -0.46 6.62 8.75
C ASN A 80 0.75 6.31 7.86
N PRO A 81 0.86 5.07 7.33
CA PRO A 81 1.82 4.77 6.27
C PRO A 81 1.57 5.68 5.06
N VAL A 82 2.65 6.21 4.48
CA VAL A 82 2.54 6.98 3.23
C VAL A 82 2.53 6.00 2.05
N VAL A 83 1.40 5.91 1.35
CA VAL A 83 1.25 5.05 0.18
C VAL A 83 1.59 5.78 -1.12
N LYS A 84 2.23 5.08 -2.06
CA LYS A 84 2.43 5.55 -3.44
C LYS A 84 2.21 4.39 -4.41
N LEU A 85 1.61 4.69 -5.55
CA LEU A 85 1.47 3.76 -6.67
C LEU A 85 2.65 3.93 -7.63
N TRP A 86 3.24 2.82 -8.02
CA TRP A 86 4.40 2.75 -8.90
C TRP A 86 4.13 1.83 -10.07
N LEU A 87 4.60 2.25 -11.23
CA LEU A 87 4.69 1.45 -12.43
C LEU A 87 6.15 1.01 -12.62
N ALA A 88 6.39 -0.28 -12.80
CA ALA A 88 7.64 -0.82 -13.29
C ALA A 88 7.50 -1.27 -14.74
N ASP A 89 8.41 -0.84 -15.61
CA ASP A 89 8.64 -1.41 -16.94
C ASP A 89 9.72 -2.49 -16.82
N LEU A 90 9.35 -3.75 -17.03
CA LEU A 90 10.23 -4.90 -16.85
C LEU A 90 11.21 -5.08 -18.02
N ASN A 91 10.97 -4.41 -19.14
CA ASN A 91 11.87 -4.41 -20.30
C ASN A 91 12.92 -3.28 -20.21
N ASN A 92 12.68 -2.24 -19.40
CA ASN A 92 13.56 -1.10 -19.25
C ASN A 92 14.49 -1.24 -18.04
N THR A 93 15.78 -1.46 -18.29
CA THR A 93 16.79 -1.61 -17.23
C THR A 93 17.38 -0.29 -16.73
N THR A 94 17.11 0.84 -17.38
CA THR A 94 17.76 2.13 -17.09
C THR A 94 16.92 3.00 -16.15
N LEU A 95 15.61 3.07 -16.39
CA LEU A 95 14.68 3.81 -15.54
C LEU A 95 13.41 2.97 -15.35
N PRO A 96 13.52 1.84 -14.63
CA PRO A 96 12.46 0.84 -14.57
C PRO A 96 11.19 1.36 -13.90
N TYR A 97 11.28 2.36 -13.01
CA TYR A 97 10.14 2.75 -12.17
C TYR A 97 9.65 4.18 -12.44
N LYS A 98 8.34 4.34 -12.46
CA LYS A 98 7.67 5.64 -12.54
C LYS A 98 6.54 5.73 -11.52
N ARG A 99 6.50 6.84 -10.78
CA ARG A 99 5.39 7.12 -9.86
C ARG A 99 4.13 7.47 -10.67
N VAL A 100 3.02 6.84 -10.34
CA VAL A 100 1.69 7.26 -10.79
C VAL A 100 1.23 8.38 -9.86
N GLN A 101 0.93 9.54 -10.43
CA GLN A 101 0.58 10.74 -9.65
C GLN A 101 -0.92 10.74 -9.37
N PRO A 102 -1.34 10.90 -8.11
CA PRO A 102 -2.76 10.95 -7.77
C PRO A 102 -3.45 12.17 -8.41
N PRO A 103 -4.79 12.21 -8.44
CA PRO A 103 -5.52 13.43 -8.76
C PRO A 103 -5.11 14.60 -7.84
N GLU A 104 -5.14 15.82 -8.36
CA GLU A 104 -4.72 17.06 -7.68
C GLU A 104 -5.33 17.24 -6.28
N VAL A 105 -6.57 16.79 -6.07
CA VAL A 105 -7.27 16.86 -4.77
C VAL A 105 -6.58 16.08 -3.64
N PHE A 106 -5.70 15.13 -3.97
CA PHE A 106 -4.91 14.36 -3.00
C PHE A 106 -3.43 14.76 -3.00
N GLU A 107 -3.03 15.72 -3.82
CA GLU A 107 -1.65 16.20 -3.81
C GLU A 107 -1.34 16.85 -2.45
N ASP A 108 -0.22 16.43 -1.85
CA ASP A 108 0.21 16.85 -0.51
C ASP A 108 -0.82 16.62 0.61
N GLN A 109 -1.78 15.71 0.42
CA GLN A 109 -2.73 15.27 1.45
C GLN A 109 -2.45 13.85 1.92
N ASP A 110 -2.91 13.53 3.13
CA ASP A 110 -3.00 12.14 3.58
C ASP A 110 -4.17 11.44 2.85
N TYR A 111 -3.86 10.36 2.14
CA TYR A 111 -4.84 9.56 1.43
C TYR A 111 -4.54 8.06 1.56
N TYR A 112 -5.57 7.27 1.32
CA TYR A 112 -5.51 5.84 1.11
C TYR A 112 -5.61 5.52 -0.38
N LEU A 113 -5.07 4.37 -0.78
CA LEU A 113 -5.20 3.81 -2.12
C LEU A 113 -5.87 2.46 -1.98
N THR A 114 -7.17 2.39 -2.24
CA THR A 114 -7.99 1.24 -1.88
C THR A 114 -8.04 0.19 -2.98
N SER A 115 -7.74 0.56 -4.22
CA SER A 115 -7.67 -0.36 -5.37
C SER A 115 -6.89 0.28 -6.52
N ALA A 116 -6.26 -0.57 -7.33
CA ALA A 116 -5.73 -0.19 -8.64
C ALA A 116 -5.77 -1.38 -9.60
N GLY A 117 -5.62 -1.13 -10.89
CA GLY A 117 -5.60 -2.19 -11.90
C GLY A 117 -5.42 -1.65 -13.32
N TRP A 118 -5.11 -2.54 -14.25
CA TRP A 118 -5.00 -2.23 -15.67
C TRP A 118 -6.39 -2.10 -16.31
N ILE A 119 -6.55 -1.13 -17.22
CA ILE A 119 -7.81 -0.91 -17.96
C ILE A 119 -7.75 -1.56 -19.34
N ASP A 120 -6.62 -1.41 -20.03
CA ASP A 120 -6.42 -1.87 -21.41
C ASP A 120 -5.38 -3.00 -21.48
N ASP A 121 -5.41 -3.73 -22.61
CA ASP A 121 -4.43 -4.77 -22.95
C ASP A 121 -3.13 -4.18 -23.53
N ASP A 122 -3.11 -2.87 -23.79
CA ASP A 122 -1.99 -2.14 -24.41
C ASP A 122 -1.04 -1.50 -23.39
N ASN A 123 -1.28 -1.69 -22.10
CA ASN A 123 -0.51 -1.15 -20.98
C ASN A 123 -0.38 0.38 -20.96
N HIS A 124 -1.36 1.09 -21.48
CA HIS A 124 -1.33 2.54 -21.55
C HIS A 124 -2.22 3.21 -20.52
N GLN A 125 -3.11 2.45 -19.86
CA GLN A 125 -4.02 3.00 -18.86
C GLN A 125 -4.19 2.09 -17.66
N VAL A 126 -4.17 2.72 -16.48
CA VAL A 126 -4.53 2.10 -15.20
C VAL A 126 -5.68 2.86 -14.55
N ALA A 127 -6.52 2.14 -13.81
CA ALA A 127 -7.47 2.71 -12.88
C ALA A 127 -6.85 2.73 -11.47
N ALA A 128 -7.15 3.76 -10.69
CA ALA A 128 -6.78 3.83 -9.28
C ALA A 128 -7.90 4.50 -8.48
N VAL A 129 -8.17 3.97 -7.29
CA VAL A 129 -9.16 4.46 -6.35
C VAL A 129 -8.45 5.06 -5.13
N TRP A 130 -8.72 6.33 -4.89
CA TRP A 130 -8.12 7.14 -3.85
C TRP A 130 -9.18 7.54 -2.85
N MET A 131 -8.85 7.55 -1.57
CA MET A 131 -9.75 7.96 -0.51
C MET A 131 -9.03 8.90 0.43
N ASN A 132 -9.67 10.00 0.86
CA ASN A 132 -9.02 10.89 1.81
C ASN A 132 -8.99 10.27 3.22
N ARG A 133 -8.09 10.77 4.07
CA ARG A 133 -7.93 10.25 5.43
C ARG A 133 -9.22 10.21 6.28
N PRO A 134 -10.12 11.23 6.23
CA PRO A 134 -11.43 11.16 6.91
C PRO A 134 -12.44 10.18 6.32
N GLN A 135 -12.15 9.57 5.15
CA GLN A 135 -13.01 8.62 4.45
C GLN A 135 -14.39 9.20 4.06
N ASN A 136 -14.44 10.48 3.71
CA ASN A 136 -15.66 11.15 3.23
C ASN A 136 -15.56 11.62 1.76
N LEU A 137 -14.42 11.37 1.12
CA LEU A 137 -14.22 11.57 -0.31
C LEU A 137 -13.48 10.36 -0.88
N THR A 138 -14.10 9.72 -1.87
CA THR A 138 -13.50 8.66 -2.69
C THR A 138 -13.47 9.13 -4.13
N VAL A 139 -12.35 8.93 -4.82
CA VAL A 139 -12.18 9.29 -6.22
C VAL A 139 -11.69 8.08 -7.00
N ILE A 140 -12.45 7.71 -8.02
CA ILE A 140 -12.02 6.76 -9.04
C ILE A 140 -11.37 7.57 -10.17
N SER A 141 -10.16 7.18 -10.54
CA SER A 141 -9.37 7.89 -11.53
C SER A 141 -8.83 6.96 -12.60
N SER A 142 -8.50 7.52 -13.75
CA SER A 142 -7.75 6.86 -14.82
C SER A 142 -6.43 7.60 -15.02
N CYS A 143 -5.34 6.86 -15.11
CA CYS A 143 -3.98 7.37 -15.21
C CYS A 143 -3.34 6.77 -16.45
N SER A 144 -2.80 7.62 -17.32
CA SER A 144 -2.39 7.19 -18.67
C SER A 144 -0.95 7.52 -18.99
N ALA A 145 -0.32 6.69 -19.81
CA ALA A 145 0.97 6.97 -20.42
C ALA A 145 0.90 8.24 -21.32
N PRO A 146 2.01 8.97 -21.51
CA PRO A 146 3.32 8.75 -20.91
C PRO A 146 3.48 9.47 -19.56
N SER A 147 2.59 10.37 -19.17
CA SER A 147 2.76 11.22 -17.98
C SER A 147 2.48 10.47 -16.67
N TRP A 148 1.54 9.52 -16.70
CA TRP A 148 1.02 8.78 -15.54
C TRP A 148 0.43 9.70 -14.46
N VAL A 149 -0.20 10.78 -14.91
CA VAL A 149 -1.01 11.67 -14.07
C VAL A 149 -2.45 11.18 -14.10
N CYS A 150 -3.03 10.94 -12.92
CA CYS A 150 -4.40 10.46 -12.81
C CYS A 150 -5.40 11.61 -12.97
N VAL A 151 -6.44 11.37 -13.76
CA VAL A 151 -7.58 12.25 -13.94
C VAL A 151 -8.79 11.63 -13.25
N GLU A 152 -9.50 12.42 -12.45
CA GLU A 152 -10.77 12.02 -11.84
C GLU A 152 -11.78 11.60 -12.92
N LYS A 153 -12.37 10.42 -12.73
CA LYS A 153 -13.47 9.90 -13.56
C LYS A 153 -14.79 9.90 -12.80
N HIS A 154 -14.73 9.67 -11.50
CA HIS A 154 -15.90 9.71 -10.62
C HIS A 154 -15.45 10.06 -9.20
N ALA A 155 -16.29 10.78 -8.47
CA ALA A 155 -16.10 11.06 -7.06
C ALA A 155 -17.37 10.80 -6.26
N GLU A 156 -17.22 10.14 -5.13
CA GLU A 156 -18.26 9.89 -4.14
C GLU A 156 -17.95 10.70 -2.88
N ARG A 157 -18.98 11.34 -2.32
CA ARG A 157 -18.89 12.19 -1.13
C ARG A 157 -19.99 11.76 -0.15
N ALA A 158 -19.59 11.50 1.08
CA ALA A 158 -20.49 11.13 2.18
C ALA A 158 -21.03 12.36 2.91
#